data_AF-A0A9X0TTU9-F1
#
_entry.id   AF-A0A9X0TTU9-F1
#
_cell.length_a   1.000
_cell.length_b   1.000
_cell.length_c   1.000
_cell.angle_alpha   90.00
_cell.angle_beta   90.00
_cell.angle_gamma   90.00
#
_symmetry.space_group_name_H-M   'P 1'
#
loop_
_entity.id
_entity.type
_entity.pdbx_description
1 polymer ?
#
loop_
_entity_poly.entity_id
_entity_poly.type
_entity_poly.pdbx_seq_one_letter_code
_entity_poly.pdbx_strand_id
1 'polypeptide(L)'
;MTTRQVGRTGLREKTYLEHKNARLLAHGMATTDMQLRDIRQAWEGIANRQLQREGLDVRIDHRSHMERGLELSPTDHMGVHASQMQQ
;
A
#
# COMPACT_ATOMS: atom_id res chain seq x y z
N MET A 1 5.31 -0.66 -11.81
CA MET A 1 6.66 -0.73 -11.18
C MET A 1 7.28 -2.08 -11.53
N THR A 2 8.60 -2.21 -11.50
CA THR A 2 9.27 -3.52 -11.67
C THR A 2 9.64 -4.09 -10.29
N THR A 3 9.69 -5.42 -10.15
CA THR A 3 10.13 -6.11 -8.93
C THR A 3 11.66 -6.15 -8.79
N ARG A 4 12.38 -5.60 -9.77
CA ARG A 4 13.84 -5.50 -9.81
C ARG A 4 14.28 -4.05 -9.90
N GLN A 5 15.46 -3.76 -9.35
CA GLN A 5 16.06 -2.44 -9.48
C GLN A 5 16.43 -2.18 -10.94
N VAL A 6 16.04 -1.01 -11.46
CA VAL A 6 16.40 -0.57 -12.82
C VAL A 6 17.80 0.03 -12.77
N GLY A 7 18.75 -0.61 -13.43
CA GLY A 7 20.10 -0.09 -13.62
C GLY A 7 20.29 0.48 -15.03
N ARG A 8 21.46 1.11 -15.25
CA ARG A 8 21.83 1.73 -16.55
C ARG A 8 21.78 0.77 -17.74
N THR A 9 22.01 -0.52 -17.53
CA THR A 9 22.13 -1.54 -18.57
C THR A 9 21.03 -2.60 -18.52
N GLY A 10 20.03 -2.46 -17.64
CA GLY A 10 18.95 -3.44 -17.48
C GLY A 10 18.51 -3.65 -16.03
N LEU A 11 17.72 -4.70 -15.81
CA LEU A 11 17.18 -5.08 -14.50
C LEU A 11 18.25 -5.78 -13.64
N ARG A 12 18.29 -5.44 -12.36
CA ARG A 12 19.25 -5.98 -11.38
C ARG A 12 18.56 -6.88 -10.35
N GLU A 13 19.11 -6.93 -9.14
CA GLU A 13 18.55 -7.60 -7.99
C GLU A 13 17.10 -7.18 -7.71
N LYS A 14 16.40 -8.02 -6.96
CA LYS A 14 15.08 -7.69 -6.41
C LYS A 14 15.14 -6.38 -5.63
N THR A 15 14.09 -5.57 -5.73
CA THR A 15 13.94 -4.36 -4.91
C THR A 15 13.83 -4.72 -3.43
N TYR A 16 14.06 -3.77 -2.53
CA TYR A 16 14.03 -4.05 -1.09
C TYR A 16 12.65 -4.49 -0.60
N LEU A 17 11.56 -4.00 -1.21
CA LEU A 17 10.19 -4.43 -0.93
C LEU A 17 9.97 -5.94 -1.12
N GLU A 18 10.78 -6.57 -1.96
CA GLU A 18 10.68 -7.99 -2.30
C GLU A 18 11.51 -8.90 -1.38
N HIS A 19 12.26 -8.34 -0.43
CA HIS A 19 13.09 -9.11 0.48
C HIS A 19 12.33 -9.51 1.75
N LYS A 20 12.74 -10.64 2.34
CA LYS A 20 12.25 -11.04 3.67
C LYS A 20 12.71 -10.02 4.71
N ASN A 21 11.84 -9.70 5.66
CA ASN A 21 12.13 -8.78 6.77
C ASN A 21 13.43 -9.15 7.53
N ALA A 22 13.72 -10.44 7.74
CA ALA A 22 14.97 -10.87 8.37
C ALA A 22 16.22 -10.40 7.62
N ARG A 23 16.21 -10.44 6.27
CA ARG A 23 17.32 -9.93 5.46
C ARG A 23 17.42 -8.42 5.57
N LEU A 24 16.29 -7.72 5.52
CA LEU A 24 16.25 -6.26 5.63
C LEU A 24 16.87 -5.80 6.95
N LEU A 25 16.41 -6.37 8.07
CA LEU A 25 16.90 -6.06 9.40
C LEU A 25 18.40 -6.38 9.56
N ALA A 26 18.87 -7.53 9.04
CA ALA A 26 20.29 -7.89 9.09
C ALA A 26 21.20 -6.89 8.35
N HIS A 27 20.66 -6.11 7.42
CA HIS A 27 21.37 -5.06 6.69
C HIS A 27 21.03 -3.64 7.20
N GLY A 28 20.38 -3.52 8.36
CA GLY A 28 19.99 -2.24 8.95
C GLY A 28 18.90 -1.49 8.16
N MET A 29 18.12 -2.20 7.35
CA MET A 29 17.05 -1.63 6.54
C MET A 29 15.68 -1.79 7.21
N ALA A 30 14.77 -0.86 6.93
CA ALA A 30 13.38 -0.93 7.35
C ALA A 30 12.69 -2.18 6.78
N THR A 31 11.74 -2.75 7.52
CA THR A 31 10.94 -3.90 7.05
C THR A 31 10.06 -3.50 5.86
N THR A 32 9.59 -4.49 5.11
CA THR A 32 8.68 -4.25 3.98
C THR A 32 7.43 -3.51 4.43
N ASP A 33 6.87 -3.84 5.60
CA ASP A 33 5.70 -3.17 6.16
C ASP A 33 5.94 -1.68 6.45
N MET A 34 7.11 -1.33 6.98
CA MET A 34 7.51 0.06 7.21
C MET A 34 7.66 0.82 5.90
N GLN A 35 8.35 0.23 4.92
CA GLN A 35 8.50 0.83 3.59
C GLN A 35 7.14 1.03 2.90
N LEU A 36 6.23 0.06 3.01
CA LEU A 36 4.87 0.17 2.47
C LEU A 36 4.06 1.27 3.17
N ARG A 37 4.22 1.43 4.48
CA ARG A 37 3.58 2.52 5.23
C ARG A 37 4.03 3.88 4.69
N ASP A 38 5.33 4.07 4.50
CA ASP A 38 5.89 5.32 3.94
C ASP A 38 5.35 5.60 2.53
N ILE A 39 5.28 4.57 1.68
CA ILE A 39 4.70 4.69 0.33
C ILE A 39 3.23 5.09 0.39
N ARG A 40 2.44 4.46 1.26
CA ARG A 40 1.01 4.78 1.39
C ARG A 40 0.79 6.19 1.93
N GLN A 41 1.60 6.63 2.89
CA GLN A 41 1.55 8.00 3.41
C GLN A 41 1.94 9.03 2.33
N ALA A 42 2.97 8.76 1.54
CA ALA A 42 3.36 9.63 0.43
C ALA A 42 2.24 9.75 -0.62
N TRP A 43 1.61 8.62 -0.96
CA TRP A 43 0.47 8.59 -1.87
C TRP A 43 -0.73 9.35 -1.31
N GLU A 44 -1.08 9.16 -0.03
CA GLU A 44 -2.14 9.89 0.66
C GLU A 44 -1.94 11.41 0.51
N GLY A 45 -0.72 11.88 0.77
CA GLY A 45 -0.38 13.29 0.62
C GLY A 45 -0.54 13.81 -0.81
N ILE A 46 -0.14 13.02 -1.82
CA ILE A 46 -0.31 13.40 -3.23
C ILE A 46 -1.80 13.46 -3.60
N ALA A 47 -2.56 12.43 -3.24
CA ALA A 47 -3.97 12.32 -3.57
C ALA A 47 -4.79 13.42 -2.89
N ASN A 48 -4.59 13.65 -1.59
CA ASN A 48 -5.28 14.70 -0.84
C ASN A 48 -4.97 16.11 -1.36
N ARG A 49 -3.72 16.36 -1.83
CA ARG A 49 -3.40 17.62 -2.49
C ARG A 49 -4.19 17.80 -3.79
N GLN A 50 -4.38 16.73 -4.57
CA GLN A 50 -5.16 16.83 -5.80
C GLN A 50 -6.65 17.02 -5.50
N LEU A 51 -7.23 16.27 -4.56
CA LEU A 51 -8.63 16.44 -4.13
C LEU A 51 -8.92 17.87 -3.71
N GLN A 52 -8.03 18.47 -2.93
CA GLN A 52 -8.15 19.87 -2.51
C GLN A 52 -8.05 20.85 -3.69
N ARG A 53 -7.18 20.60 -4.68
CA ARG A 53 -7.06 21.44 -5.89
C ARG A 53 -8.33 21.43 -6.73
N GLU A 54 -9.04 20.30 -6.76
CA GLU A 54 -10.33 20.15 -7.44
C GLU A 54 -11.51 20.69 -6.60
N GLY A 55 -11.26 21.23 -5.40
CA GLY A 55 -12.31 21.77 -4.54
C GLY A 55 -13.17 20.72 -3.84
N LEU A 56 -12.69 19.46 -3.74
CA LEU A 56 -13.41 18.38 -3.09
C LEU A 56 -13.12 18.35 -1.58
N ASP A 57 -14.18 18.35 -0.77
CA ASP A 57 -14.10 18.23 0.70
C ASP A 57 -14.10 16.76 1.16
N VAL A 58 -13.23 15.96 0.55
CA VAL A 58 -12.99 14.56 0.96
C VAL A 58 -11.51 14.34 1.16
N ARG A 59 -11.18 13.44 2.08
CA ARG A 59 -9.80 13.09 2.43
C ARG A 59 -9.62 11.58 2.50
N ILE A 60 -8.45 11.16 2.07
CA ILE A 60 -7.97 9.79 2.17
C ILE A 60 -7.03 9.71 3.37
N ASP A 61 -7.08 8.58 4.08
CA ASP A 61 -6.20 8.25 5.21
C ASP A 61 -5.61 6.86 4.96
N HIS A 62 -4.29 6.74 4.96
CA HIS A 62 -3.58 5.49 4.66
C HIS A 62 -3.67 4.44 5.79
N ARG A 63 -4.07 4.86 6.99
CA ARG A 63 -4.16 4.00 8.16
C ARG A 63 -5.36 3.06 8.04
N SER A 64 -5.23 1.89 8.64
CA SER A 64 -6.34 0.93 8.76
C SER A 64 -7.53 1.50 9.54
N HIS A 65 -8.71 0.89 9.41
CA HIS A 65 -9.88 1.25 10.22
C HIS A 65 -9.56 1.21 11.72
N MET A 66 -8.89 0.15 12.17
CA MET A 66 -8.45 0.00 13.56
C MET A 66 -7.53 1.14 14.00
N GLU A 67 -6.51 1.50 13.22
CA GLU A 67 -5.60 2.62 13.53
C GLU A 67 -6.27 3.99 13.50
N ARG A 68 -7.45 4.10 12.87
CA ARG A 68 -8.31 5.28 12.86
C ARG A 68 -9.36 5.26 13.97
N GLY A 69 -9.45 4.19 14.76
CA GLY A 69 -10.48 4.00 15.79
C GLY A 69 -11.88 3.80 15.21
N LEU A 70 -11.98 3.26 13.99
CA LEU A 70 -13.25 2.94 13.34
C LEU A 70 -13.63 1.49 13.65
N GLU A 71 -14.84 1.29 14.16
CA GLU A 71 -15.45 -0.02 14.41
C GLU A 71 -15.97 -0.69 13.12
N LEU A 72 -15.37 -0.37 11.97
CA LEU A 72 -15.72 -0.93 10.67
C LEU A 72 -14.87 -2.16 10.40
N SER A 73 -15.52 -3.32 10.32
CA SER A 73 -14.89 -4.55 9.83
C SER A 73 -14.59 -4.44 8.33
N PRO A 74 -13.44 -4.97 7.86
CA PRO A 74 -13.20 -5.13 6.43
C PRO A 74 -14.32 -5.95 5.78
N THR A 75 -14.69 -5.57 4.56
CA THR A 75 -15.68 -6.32 3.77
C THR A 75 -14.99 -7.41 2.97
N ASP A 76 -15.54 -8.62 2.96
CA ASP A 76 -15.10 -9.67 2.05
C ASP A 76 -15.62 -9.41 0.64
N HIS A 77 -14.72 -9.41 -0.34
CA HIS A 77 -15.14 -9.35 -1.74
C HIS A 77 -15.70 -10.71 -2.17
N MET A 78 -17.03 -10.82 -2.21
CA MET A 78 -17.69 -11.98 -2.81
C MET A 78 -17.53 -11.95 -4.33
N GLY A 79 -16.84 -12.94 -4.89
CA GLY A 79 -16.74 -13.11 -6.33
C GLY A 79 -18.11 -13.34 -6.98
N VAL A 80 -18.23 -13.03 -8.27
CA VAL A 80 -19.49 -13.07 -9.04
C VAL A 80 -20.27 -14.39 -8.96
N HIS A 81 -19.59 -15.51 -8.70
CA HIS A 81 -20.23 -16.82 -8.57
C HIS A 81 -20.89 -17.03 -7.19
N ALA A 82 -20.36 -16.40 -6.13
CA ALA A 82 -20.88 -16.57 -4.77
C ALA A 82 -22.19 -15.81 -4.55
N SER A 83 -22.42 -14.72 -5.28
CA SER A 83 -23.68 -13.95 -5.26
C SER A 83 -24.82 -14.60 -6.06
N GLN A 84 -24.55 -15.61 -6.90
CA GLN A 84 -25.58 -16.36 -7.62
C GLN A 84 -26.11 -17.59 -6.88
N MET A 85 -25.41 -18.09 -5.85
CA MET A 85 -25.88 -19.24 -5.04
C MET A 85 -26.86 -18.84 -3.93
N GLN A 86 -27.15 -17.55 -3.77
CA GLN A 86 -28.09 -17.01 -2.78
C GLN A 86 -29.41 -16.51 -3.40
N GLN A 87 -29.68 -16.80 -4.69
CA GLN A 87 -30.95 -16.51 -5.36
C GLN A 87 -31.80 -17.77 -5.51
#